data_AF-D1C0S1-F1
#
_entry.id   AF-D1C0S1-F1
#
_cell.length_a   1.000
_cell.length_b   1.000
_cell.length_c   1.000
_cell.angle_alpha   90.00
_cell.angle_beta   90.00
_cell.angle_gamma   90.00
#
_symmetry.space_group_name_H-M   'P 1'
#
loop_
_entity.id
_entity.type
_entity.pdbx_description
1 polymer ?
#
loop_
_entity_poly.entity_id
_entity_poly.type
_entity_poly.pdbx_seq_one_letter_code
_entity_poly.pdbx_strand_id
1 'polypeptide(L)'
;MTNHFGGLTTRPTPGEPMSMNFSLDTTPTDWETALYVIACGCPDAAPLLFPTARLAAAWALQRNADPEHLRAVPHGCTDDLCRAYPLHPVPATDWFAATINVTNLHGAQLLEILGLGGQESPRISGTDLLGRVLVALALLPVDEGTPDLVDGNVITYGRRPGYLQMRLADLHALAQTALELGRDVVVF
;
A
#
# COMPACT_ATOMS: atom_id res chain seq x y z
N MET A 1 -36.23 -15.24 7.05
CA MET A 1 -34.97 -15.88 6.63
C MET A 1 -33.87 -14.88 6.91
N THR A 2 -33.17 -15.07 8.02
CA THR A 2 -32.19 -14.12 8.57
C THR A 2 -30.83 -14.78 8.45
N ASN A 3 -29.98 -14.29 7.54
CA ASN A 3 -28.62 -14.79 7.38
C ASN A 3 -27.71 -14.11 8.41
N HIS A 4 -27.28 -14.87 9.41
CA HIS A 4 -26.12 -14.56 10.23
C HIS A 4 -24.86 -14.95 9.44
N PHE A 5 -24.15 -13.95 8.91
CA PHE A 5 -22.74 -14.12 8.55
C PHE A 5 -21.92 -13.97 9.83
N GLY A 6 -21.50 -15.11 10.39
CA GLY A 6 -20.51 -15.15 11.46
C GLY A 6 -19.16 -14.70 10.92
N GLY A 7 -18.66 -13.57 11.43
CA GLY A 7 -17.30 -13.13 11.20
C GLY A 7 -16.32 -14.15 11.77
N LEU A 8 -15.57 -14.80 10.89
CA LEU A 8 -14.40 -15.60 11.25
C LEU A 8 -13.30 -14.62 11.70
N THR A 9 -13.26 -14.31 12.99
CA THR A 9 -12.06 -13.77 13.62
C THR A 9 -11.05 -14.91 13.75
N THR A 10 -10.22 -15.12 12.74
CA THR A 10 -9.10 -16.07 12.84
C THR A 10 -8.13 -15.55 13.90
N ARG A 11 -8.00 -16.27 15.02
CA ARG A 11 -6.89 -16.06 15.96
C ARG A 11 -5.58 -16.25 15.18
N PRO A 12 -4.61 -15.32 15.25
CA PRO A 12 -3.31 -15.51 14.62
C PRO A 12 -2.65 -16.78 15.16
N THR A 13 -2.08 -17.57 14.25
CA THR A 13 -1.40 -18.82 14.62
C THR A 13 -0.04 -18.52 15.26
N PRO A 14 0.40 -19.27 16.27
CA PRO A 14 1.74 -19.10 16.85
C PRO A 14 2.79 -19.36 15.76
N GLY A 15 3.53 -18.32 15.37
CA GLY A 15 4.60 -18.41 14.37
C GLY A 15 4.35 -17.64 13.06
N GLU A 16 3.19 -17.01 12.90
CA GLU A 16 2.96 -16.09 11.78
C GLU A 16 3.78 -14.81 12.00
N PRO A 17 4.60 -14.36 11.02
CA PRO A 17 5.38 -13.13 11.18
C PRO A 17 4.41 -11.97 11.38
N MET A 18 4.39 -11.46 12.60
CA MET A 18 3.62 -10.30 13.01
C MET A 18 4.09 -9.08 12.22
N SER A 19 3.35 -8.76 11.17
CA SER A 19 3.59 -7.61 10.30
C SER A 19 2.44 -6.61 10.41
N MET A 20 2.78 -5.34 10.31
CA MET A 20 1.85 -4.22 10.27
C MET A 20 1.93 -3.60 8.88
N ASN A 21 0.76 -3.30 8.34
CA ASN A 21 0.59 -2.72 7.02
C ASN A 21 0.07 -1.30 7.14
N PHE A 22 0.63 -0.40 6.35
CA PHE A 22 0.03 0.89 6.03
C PHE A 22 -0.48 0.77 4.60
N SER A 23 -1.79 0.84 4.40
CA SER A 23 -2.39 0.64 3.09
C SER A 23 -3.39 1.74 2.77
N LEU A 24 -3.46 2.11 1.50
CA LEU A 24 -4.51 2.97 0.99
C LEU A 24 -5.87 2.29 1.22
N ASP A 25 -6.85 3.01 1.76
CA ASP A 25 -8.20 2.47 1.89
C ASP A 25 -8.85 2.30 0.52
N THR A 26 -8.88 1.06 0.04
CA THR A 26 -9.55 0.65 -1.20
C THR A 26 -10.98 0.20 -0.99
N THR A 27 -11.47 0.15 0.26
CA THR A 27 -12.81 -0.35 0.57
C THR A 27 -13.85 0.52 -0.13
N PRO A 28 -14.54 0.01 -1.18
CA PRO A 28 -15.51 0.82 -1.88
C PRO A 28 -16.77 0.93 -1.03
N THR A 29 -17.25 2.15 -0.78
CA THR A 29 -18.60 2.35 -0.24
C THR A 29 -19.68 2.12 -1.32
N ASP A 30 -19.32 2.33 -2.59
CA ASP A 30 -20.08 2.02 -3.80
C ASP A 30 -19.14 2.01 -5.03
N TRP A 31 -19.70 1.82 -6.24
CA TRP A 31 -18.93 1.81 -7.48
C TRP A 31 -18.49 3.22 -7.94
N GLU A 32 -19.09 4.29 -7.42
CA GLU A 32 -18.71 5.68 -7.75
C GLU A 32 -17.49 6.13 -6.95
N THR A 33 -17.31 5.53 -5.77
CA THR A 33 -16.21 5.78 -4.82
C THR A 33 -15.12 4.71 -4.89
N ALA A 34 -15.25 3.69 -5.74
CA ALA A 34 -14.19 2.74 -5.98
C ALA A 34 -12.99 3.42 -6.65
N LEU A 35 -11.77 3.08 -6.20
CA LEU A 35 -10.59 3.29 -7.01
C LEU A 35 -10.58 2.27 -8.15
N TYR A 36 -9.90 2.59 -9.23
CA TYR A 36 -9.77 1.71 -10.39
C TYR A 36 -8.32 1.49 -10.75
N VAL A 37 -8.00 0.28 -11.18
CA VAL A 37 -6.71 -0.06 -11.77
C VAL A 37 -6.89 -0.53 -13.20
N ILE A 38 -5.80 -0.51 -13.96
CA ILE A 38 -5.79 -1.07 -15.30
C ILE A 38 -5.31 -2.50 -15.25
N ALA A 39 -6.16 -3.42 -15.69
CA ALA A 39 -5.81 -4.82 -15.82
C ALA A 39 -5.68 -5.22 -17.30
N CYS A 40 -4.75 -6.13 -17.54
CA CYS A 40 -4.64 -6.92 -18.78
C CYS A 40 -4.75 -8.42 -18.52
N GLY A 41 -5.16 -8.82 -17.31
CA GLY A 41 -5.21 -10.22 -16.84
C GLY A 41 -3.92 -10.72 -16.19
N CYS A 42 -2.86 -9.90 -16.17
CA CYS A 42 -1.58 -10.23 -15.53
C CYS A 42 -1.56 -9.76 -14.07
N PRO A 43 -1.21 -10.64 -13.11
CA PRO A 43 -1.14 -10.29 -11.70
C PRO A 43 0.08 -9.42 -11.35
N ASP A 44 1.12 -9.43 -12.18
CA ASP A 44 2.42 -8.79 -11.90
C ASP A 44 2.54 -7.34 -12.41
N ALA A 45 1.48 -6.80 -13.01
CA ALA A 45 1.45 -5.40 -13.44
C ALA A 45 1.39 -4.47 -12.23
N ALA A 46 2.35 -3.55 -12.10
CA ALA A 46 2.28 -2.48 -11.12
C ALA A 46 1.02 -1.63 -11.40
N PRO A 47 0.05 -1.57 -10.46
CA PRO A 47 -1.23 -0.96 -10.74
C PRO A 47 -1.09 0.57 -10.80
N LEU A 48 -1.46 1.15 -11.94
CA LEU A 48 -1.80 2.57 -12.00
C LEU A 48 -3.19 2.75 -11.39
N LEU A 49 -3.29 3.54 -10.32
CA LEU A 49 -4.53 3.83 -9.62
C LEU A 49 -5.23 5.07 -10.20
N PHE A 50 -6.55 4.98 -10.34
CA PHE A 50 -7.41 6.03 -10.86
C PHE A 50 -8.56 6.30 -9.89
N PRO A 51 -8.94 7.57 -9.68
CA PRO A 51 -9.98 7.92 -8.72
C PRO A 51 -11.40 7.62 -9.24
N THR A 52 -11.57 7.35 -10.54
CA THR A 52 -12.88 7.04 -11.13
C THR A 52 -12.77 6.04 -12.29
N ALA A 53 -13.84 5.27 -12.52
CA ALA A 53 -13.97 4.39 -13.68
C ALA A 53 -13.79 5.13 -15.01
N ARG A 54 -14.29 6.37 -15.08
CA ARG A 54 -14.24 7.20 -16.30
C ARG A 54 -12.81 7.57 -16.67
N LEU A 55 -12.00 7.99 -15.69
CA LEU A 55 -10.60 8.34 -15.93
C LEU A 55 -9.79 7.10 -16.32
N ALA A 56 -10.01 5.98 -15.64
CA ALA A 56 -9.38 4.71 -15.99
C ALA A 56 -9.76 4.24 -17.40
N ALA A 57 -11.04 4.32 -17.78
CA ALA A 57 -11.51 3.96 -19.11
C ALA A 57 -10.94 4.86 -20.21
N ALA A 58 -10.87 6.18 -19.97
CA ALA A 58 -10.27 7.12 -20.91
C ALA A 58 -8.78 6.82 -21.13
N TRP A 59 -8.04 6.54 -20.06
CA TRP A 59 -6.64 6.15 -20.13
C TRP A 59 -6.46 4.83 -20.91
N ALA A 60 -7.28 3.82 -20.61
CA ALA A 60 -7.25 2.52 -21.28
C ALA A 60 -7.53 2.67 -22.78
N LEU A 61 -8.55 3.45 -23.16
CA LEU A 61 -8.90 3.71 -24.55
C LEU A 61 -7.76 4.39 -25.31
N GLN A 62 -7.15 5.41 -24.70
CA GLN A 62 -6.01 6.11 -25.29
C GLN A 62 -4.83 5.16 -25.52
N ARG A 63 -4.52 4.29 -24.56
CA ARG A 63 -3.43 3.32 -24.67
C ARG A 63 -3.70 2.20 -25.67
N ASN A 64 -4.92 1.68 -25.70
CA ASN A 64 -5.32 0.65 -26.66
C ASN A 64 -5.33 1.16 -28.11
N ALA A 65 -5.47 2.47 -28.32
CA ALA A 65 -5.47 3.09 -29.64
C ALA A 65 -4.07 3.37 -30.19
N ASP A 66 -3.02 3.29 -29.37
CA ASP A 66 -1.65 3.53 -29.80
C ASP A 66 -1.05 2.25 -30.42
N PRO A 67 -0.72 2.25 -31.73
CA PRO A 67 -0.22 1.07 -32.45
C PRO A 67 1.18 0.63 -32.00
N GLU A 68 1.96 1.51 -31.34
CA GLU A 68 3.22 1.13 -30.71
C GLU A 68 3.02 0.53 -29.30
N HIS A 69 1.85 0.77 -28.68
CA HIS A 69 1.51 0.29 -27.33
C HIS A 69 0.99 -1.14 -27.25
N LEU A 70 0.69 -1.80 -28.38
CA LEU A 70 0.56 -3.27 -28.44
C LEU A 70 1.84 -4.02 -27.94
N ARG A 71 2.89 -3.28 -27.57
CA ARG A 71 4.14 -3.82 -27.00
C ARG A 71 4.46 -3.31 -25.59
N ALA A 72 3.90 -2.18 -25.15
CA ALA A 72 4.23 -1.56 -23.88
C ALA A 72 3.26 -2.07 -22.80
N VAL A 73 3.61 -3.24 -22.29
CA VAL A 73 2.95 -3.86 -21.14
C VAL A 73 3.08 -2.91 -19.92
N PRO A 74 2.05 -2.79 -19.04
CA PRO A 74 2.18 -2.04 -17.79
C PRO A 74 3.46 -2.45 -17.04
N HIS A 75 4.14 -1.48 -16.43
CA HIS A 75 5.41 -1.71 -15.72
C HIS A 75 5.33 -2.94 -14.81
N GLY A 76 6.23 -3.90 -14.99
CA GLY A 76 6.29 -5.11 -14.17
C GLY A 76 5.66 -6.36 -14.79
N CYS A 77 4.72 -6.21 -15.73
CA CYS A 77 4.22 -7.40 -16.42
C CYS A 77 5.13 -7.78 -17.60
N THR A 78 5.65 -9.00 -17.54
CA THR A 78 6.53 -9.58 -18.57
C THR A 78 5.81 -10.57 -19.48
N ASP A 79 4.52 -10.82 -19.21
CA ASP A 79 3.73 -11.81 -19.94
C ASP A 79 3.27 -11.24 -21.29
N ASP A 80 3.48 -12.02 -22.35
CA ASP A 80 2.96 -11.75 -23.69
C ASP A 80 1.42 -11.71 -23.70
N LEU A 81 0.76 -12.27 -22.67
CA LEU A 81 -0.69 -12.18 -22.49
C LEU A 81 -1.18 -10.72 -22.57
N CYS A 82 -0.49 -9.78 -21.94
CA CYS A 82 -0.91 -8.37 -21.94
C CYS A 82 -0.76 -7.67 -23.29
N ARG A 83 0.01 -8.24 -24.23
CA ARG A 83 0.07 -7.74 -25.61
C ARG A 83 -1.13 -8.15 -26.45
N ALA A 84 -1.77 -9.27 -26.09
CA ALA A 84 -2.88 -9.84 -26.84
C ALA A 84 -4.25 -9.35 -26.37
N TYR A 85 -4.35 -8.79 -25.16
CA TYR A 85 -5.62 -8.35 -24.56
C TYR A 85 -5.67 -6.84 -24.36
N PRO A 86 -6.81 -6.19 -24.70
CA PRO A 86 -6.99 -4.76 -24.45
C PRO A 86 -6.97 -4.47 -22.95
N LEU A 87 -6.33 -3.36 -22.60
CA LEU A 87 -6.35 -2.81 -21.25
C LEU A 87 -7.80 -2.43 -20.89
N HIS A 88 -8.24 -2.78 -19.69
CA HIS A 88 -9.57 -2.41 -19.20
C HIS A 88 -9.53 -2.02 -17.72
N PRO A 89 -10.41 -1.11 -17.29
CA PRO A 89 -10.50 -0.71 -15.89
C PRO A 89 -11.17 -1.80 -15.07
N VAL A 90 -10.61 -2.10 -13.91
CA VAL A 90 -11.23 -2.95 -12.88
C VAL A 90 -11.20 -2.22 -11.53
N PRO A 91 -12.19 -2.42 -10.65
CA PRO A 91 -12.12 -1.87 -9.30
C PRO A 91 -10.85 -2.32 -8.60
N ALA A 92 -10.15 -1.37 -7.97
CA ALA A 92 -9.02 -1.66 -7.12
C ALA A 92 -9.51 -2.43 -5.91
N THR A 93 -8.83 -3.52 -5.59
CA THR A 93 -8.98 -4.26 -4.35
C THR A 93 -7.71 -4.07 -3.54
N ASP A 94 -7.70 -4.57 -2.30
CA ASP A 94 -6.55 -4.45 -1.39
C ASP A 94 -5.26 -5.03 -1.98
N TRP A 95 -5.38 -5.98 -2.92
CA TRP A 95 -4.26 -6.57 -3.66
C TRP A 95 -3.53 -5.59 -4.58
N PHE A 96 -4.20 -4.50 -4.96
CA PHE A 96 -3.64 -3.45 -5.81
C PHE A 96 -3.36 -2.15 -5.03
N ALA A 97 -3.70 -2.09 -3.75
CA ALA A 97 -3.47 -0.92 -2.93
C ALA A 97 -1.96 -0.74 -2.66
N ALA A 98 -1.49 0.50 -2.78
CA ALA A 98 -0.15 0.84 -2.32
C ALA A 98 -0.04 0.49 -0.83
N THR A 99 0.79 -0.51 -0.52
CA THR A 99 0.91 -1.08 0.82
C THR A 99 2.37 -1.08 1.25
N ILE A 100 2.62 -0.58 2.45
CA ILE A 100 3.92 -0.63 3.11
C ILE A 100 3.83 -1.67 4.22
N ASN A 101 4.54 -2.78 4.05
CA ASN A 101 4.64 -3.84 5.05
C ASN A 101 5.89 -3.65 5.90
N VAL A 102 5.73 -3.66 7.22
CA VAL A 102 6.81 -3.61 8.21
C VAL A 102 6.56 -4.64 9.32
N THR A 103 7.57 -4.95 10.12
CA THR A 103 7.37 -5.79 11.32
C THR A 103 6.53 -5.01 12.35
N ASN A 104 5.78 -5.70 13.22
CA ASN A 104 4.99 -5.02 14.26
C ASN A 104 5.82 -4.10 15.15
N LEU A 105 7.06 -4.50 15.46
CA LEU A 105 7.99 -3.67 16.24
C LEU A 105 8.30 -2.35 15.54
N HIS A 106 8.66 -2.40 14.26
CA HIS A 106 8.96 -1.19 13.49
C HIS A 106 7.70 -0.39 13.18
N GLY A 107 6.56 -1.05 12.97
CA GLY A 107 5.26 -0.41 12.81
C GLY A 107 4.87 0.40 14.04
N ALA A 108 5.00 -0.17 15.23
CA ALA A 108 4.78 0.54 16.49
C ALA A 108 5.72 1.76 16.63
N GLN A 109 7.00 1.61 16.31
CA GLN A 109 7.95 2.73 16.32
C GLN A 109 7.55 3.84 15.34
N LEU A 110 7.11 3.49 14.12
CA LEU A 110 6.62 4.45 13.14
C LEU A 110 5.35 5.16 13.65
N LEU A 111 4.41 4.44 14.26
CA LEU A 111 3.21 5.04 14.85
C LEU A 111 3.55 6.02 15.97
N GLU A 112 4.49 5.69 16.86
CA GLU A 112 4.98 6.61 17.89
C GLU A 112 5.60 7.87 17.27
N ILE A 113 6.46 7.71 16.26
CA ILE A 113 7.08 8.84 15.54
C ILE A 113 6.03 9.75 14.89
N LEU A 114 4.94 9.17 14.37
CA LEU A 114 3.83 9.91 13.76
C LEU A 114 2.85 10.51 14.78
N GLY A 115 3.07 10.29 16.08
CA GLY A 115 2.16 10.75 17.15
C GLY A 115 0.82 10.00 17.16
N LEU A 116 0.86 8.72 16.78
CA LEU A 116 -0.27 7.79 16.70
C LEU A 116 -0.06 6.58 17.62
N GLY A 117 0.91 6.68 18.54
CA GLY A 117 1.21 5.69 19.56
C GLY A 117 -0.03 5.27 20.35
N GLY A 118 -0.16 3.96 20.60
CA GLY A 118 -1.26 3.38 21.38
C GLY A 118 -2.63 3.35 20.68
N GLN A 119 -2.74 3.78 19.42
CA GLN A 119 -3.98 3.62 18.65
C GLN A 119 -4.07 2.23 18.04
N GLU A 120 -5.21 1.56 18.23
CA GLU A 120 -5.52 0.30 17.57
C GLU A 120 -6.08 0.59 16.17
N SER A 121 -5.40 0.08 15.14
CA SER A 121 -5.78 0.18 13.72
C SER A 121 -6.21 1.58 13.27
N PRO A 122 -5.35 2.60 13.40
CA PRO A 122 -5.70 3.96 13.02
C PRO A 122 -6.07 4.08 11.53
N ARG A 123 -7.06 4.93 11.27
CA ARG A 123 -7.47 5.40 9.95
C ARG A 123 -7.17 6.89 9.85
N ILE A 124 -6.36 7.28 8.88
CA ILE A 124 -5.75 8.61 8.83
C ILE A 124 -5.95 9.17 7.42
N SER A 125 -6.49 10.38 7.30
CA SER A 125 -6.61 11.03 5.99
C SER A 125 -5.24 11.25 5.34
N GLY A 126 -5.16 11.22 4.01
CA GLY A 126 -3.90 11.50 3.29
C GLY A 126 -3.25 12.83 3.69
N THR A 127 -4.06 13.88 3.92
CA THR A 127 -3.58 15.19 4.38
C THR A 127 -2.94 15.13 5.77
N ASP A 128 -3.59 14.48 6.74
CA ASP A 128 -3.08 14.37 8.12
C ASP A 128 -1.82 13.51 8.15
N LEU A 129 -1.81 12.38 7.44
CA LEU A 129 -0.64 11.52 7.34
C LEU A 129 0.54 12.27 6.71
N LEU A 130 0.32 13.02 5.62
CA LEU A 130 1.38 13.79 4.97
C LEU A 130 1.98 14.84 5.91
N GLY A 131 1.13 15.57 6.65
CA GLY A 131 1.57 16.55 7.64
C GLY A 131 2.44 15.91 8.73
N ARG A 132 2.02 14.77 9.27
CA ARG A 132 2.78 14.02 10.30
C ARG A 132 4.11 13.50 9.77
N VAL A 133 4.13 12.93 8.57
CA VAL A 133 5.36 12.41 7.95
C VAL A 133 6.36 13.54 7.69
N LEU A 134 5.92 14.69 7.19
CA LEU A 134 6.80 15.85 6.97
C LEU A 134 7.39 16.38 8.27
N VAL A 135 6.60 16.46 9.34
CA VAL A 135 7.08 16.84 10.68
C VAL A 135 8.09 15.81 11.19
N ALA A 136 7.79 14.51 11.06
CA ALA A 136 8.71 13.44 11.45
C ALA A 136 10.03 13.52 10.69
N LEU A 137 10.00 13.66 9.36
CA LEU A 137 11.21 13.80 8.54
C LEU A 137 12.05 15.03 8.91
N ALA A 138 11.41 16.13 9.33
CA ALA A 138 12.10 17.36 9.73
C ALA A 138 12.74 17.27 11.13
N LEU A 139 12.14 16.50 12.05
CA LEU A 139 12.56 16.45 13.46
C LEU A 139 13.39 15.21 13.81
N LEU A 140 13.25 14.11 13.07
CA LEU A 140 13.88 12.85 13.46
C LEU A 140 15.40 12.91 13.23
N PRO A 141 16.23 12.59 14.24
CA PRO A 141 17.66 12.44 14.03
C PRO A 141 17.94 11.29 13.06
N VAL A 142 19.16 11.23 12.52
CA VAL A 142 19.61 10.10 11.70
C VAL A 142 19.41 8.80 12.49
N ASP A 143 18.79 7.81 11.85
CA ASP A 143 18.59 6.51 12.46
C ASP A 143 19.91 5.75 12.49
N GLU A 144 20.48 5.58 13.68
CA GLU A 144 21.70 4.80 13.87
C GLU A 144 21.49 3.29 13.67
N GLY A 145 20.23 2.86 13.56
CA GLY A 145 19.88 1.45 13.49
C GLY A 145 19.88 0.78 14.86
N THR A 146 19.86 -0.54 14.86
CA THR A 146 19.94 -1.39 16.04
C THR A 146 20.79 -2.60 15.66
N PRO A 147 21.83 -2.96 16.43
CA PRO A 147 22.64 -4.14 16.12
C PRO A 147 21.78 -5.40 16.17
N ASP A 148 22.17 -6.42 15.41
CA ASP A 148 21.55 -7.72 15.47
C ASP A 148 21.70 -8.33 16.87
N LEU A 149 20.64 -8.98 17.37
CA LEU A 149 20.72 -9.88 18.52
C LEU A 149 21.17 -11.25 18.01
N VAL A 150 22.31 -11.72 18.51
CA VAL A 150 22.86 -13.05 18.20
C VAL A 150 22.68 -13.96 19.41
N ASP A 151 21.91 -15.03 19.24
CA ASP A 151 21.75 -16.11 20.23
C ASP A 151 22.16 -17.45 19.60
N GLY A 152 23.37 -17.90 19.89
CA GLY A 152 23.98 -19.05 19.24
C GLY A 152 24.11 -18.85 17.72
N ASN A 153 23.33 -19.61 16.94
CA ASN A 153 23.28 -19.54 15.48
C ASN A 153 22.06 -18.74 14.95
N VAL A 154 21.32 -18.07 15.82
CA VAL A 154 20.12 -17.29 15.48
C VAL A 154 20.44 -15.80 15.52
N ILE A 155 20.19 -15.09 14.42
CA ILE A 155 20.39 -13.64 14.29
C ILE A 155 19.02 -13.00 14.09
N THR A 156 18.61 -12.10 14.99
CA THR A 156 17.26 -11.50 14.96
C THR A 156 17.25 -10.03 15.38
N TYR A 157 16.17 -9.32 15.04
CA TYR A 157 15.83 -7.98 15.52
C TYR A 157 16.76 -6.81 15.16
N GLY A 158 17.82 -7.03 14.38
CA GLY A 158 18.63 -5.91 13.92
C GLY A 158 17.89 -5.02 12.93
N ARG A 159 18.28 -3.75 12.95
CA ARG A 159 17.73 -2.68 12.12
C ARG A 159 18.90 -1.92 11.53
N ARG A 160 18.88 -1.75 10.21
CA ARG A 160 19.96 -1.07 9.49
C ARG A 160 19.93 0.43 9.82
N PRO A 161 21.08 1.11 9.90
CA PRO A 161 21.10 2.57 9.92
C PRO A 161 20.30 3.15 8.75
N GLY A 162 19.54 4.21 9.01
CA GLY A 162 18.68 4.87 8.02
C GLY A 162 17.34 4.17 7.73
N TYR A 163 17.03 3.05 8.38
CA TYR A 163 15.82 2.28 8.09
C TYR A 163 14.54 3.09 8.32
N LEU A 164 14.46 3.87 9.41
CA LEU A 164 13.27 4.69 9.68
C LEU A 164 13.10 5.82 8.66
N GLN A 165 14.18 6.47 8.21
CA GLN A 165 14.10 7.50 7.18
C GLN A 165 13.60 6.92 5.86
N MET A 166 14.10 5.73 5.49
CA MET A 166 13.62 5.02 4.30
C MET A 166 12.12 4.74 4.41
N ARG A 167 11.63 4.24 5.56
CA ARG A 167 10.20 3.96 5.73
C ARG A 167 9.33 5.20 5.84
N LEU A 168 9.85 6.30 6.39
CA LEU A 168 9.17 7.59 6.34
C LEU A 168 9.09 8.15 4.92
N ALA A 169 10.10 7.91 4.07
CA ALA A 169 10.05 8.29 2.65
C ALA A 169 9.00 7.45 1.89
N ASP A 170 8.91 6.15 2.18
CA ASP A 170 7.83 5.30 1.63
C ASP A 170 6.45 5.82 2.08
N LEU A 171 6.29 6.13 3.37
CA LEU A 171 5.05 6.68 3.93
C LEU A 171 4.71 8.05 3.35
N HIS A 172 5.71 8.87 3.02
CA HIS A 172 5.51 10.14 2.34
C HIS A 172 4.89 9.91 0.95
N ALA A 173 5.45 8.99 0.16
CA ALA A 173 4.90 8.64 -1.16
C ALA A 173 3.47 8.07 -1.06
N LEU A 174 3.21 7.22 -0.06
CA LEU A 174 1.86 6.71 0.21
C LEU A 174 0.89 7.84 0.58
N ALA A 175 1.29 8.76 1.46
CA ALA A 175 0.47 9.88 1.90
C ALA A 175 0.15 10.86 0.75
N GLN A 176 1.12 11.11 -0.14
CA GLN A 176 0.89 11.88 -1.37
C GLN A 176 -0.15 11.21 -2.26
N THR A 177 -0.01 9.90 -2.49
CA THR A 177 -0.97 9.13 -3.28
C THR A 177 -2.36 9.18 -2.65
N ALA A 178 -2.45 9.03 -1.34
CA ALA A 178 -3.71 9.11 -0.59
C ALA A 178 -4.36 10.50 -0.70
N LEU A 179 -3.56 11.57 -0.61
CA LEU A 179 -4.03 12.94 -0.79
C LEU A 179 -4.57 13.17 -2.21
N GLU A 180 -3.82 12.78 -3.23
CA GLU A 180 -4.18 12.95 -4.64
C GLU A 180 -5.48 12.21 -5.00
N LEU A 181 -5.68 11.03 -4.41
CA LEU A 181 -6.87 10.20 -4.63
C LEU A 181 -8.04 10.53 -3.69
N GLY A 182 -7.84 11.42 -2.72
CA GLY A 182 -8.86 11.74 -1.70
C GLY A 182 -9.23 10.51 -0.87
N ARG A 183 -8.23 9.81 -0.36
CA ARG A 183 -8.37 8.55 0.38
C ARG A 183 -7.67 8.61 1.74
N ASP A 184 -8.14 7.74 2.62
CA ASP A 184 -7.51 7.47 3.90
C ASP A 184 -6.43 6.39 3.74
N VAL A 185 -5.53 6.34 4.71
CA VAL A 185 -4.62 5.23 4.96
C VAL A 185 -5.10 4.48 6.19
N VAL A 186 -5.21 3.17 6.07
CA VAL A 186 -5.57 2.24 7.15
C VAL A 186 -4.34 1.49 7.61
N VAL A 187 -4.27 1.24 8.93
CA VAL A 187 -3.19 0.48 9.55
C VAL A 187 -3.74 -0.80 10.16
N PHE A 188 -3.15 -1.96 9.84
CA PHE A 188 -3.59 -3.28 10.31
C PHE A 188 -2.49 -4.33 10.34
#